data_AF-A0A6G8F172-F1
#
_entry.id   AF-A0A6G8F172-F1
#
_cell.length_a   1.000
_cell.length_b   1.000
_cell.length_c   1.000
_cell.angle_alpha   90.00
_cell.angle_beta   90.00
_cell.angle_gamma   90.00
#
_symmetry.space_group_name_H-M   'P 1'
#
loop_
_entity.id
_entity.type
_entity.pdbx_description
1 polymer ?
#
loop_
_entity_poly.entity_id
_entity_poly.type
_entity_poly.pdbx_seq_one_letter_code
_entity_poly.pdbx_strand_id
1 'polypeptide(L)'
;MVFAMGNTDRTLHTRLKVERLCREKQWDKALKTGFPQYDNDSSLTMLRALALANTGNMGGKLFNYEITGGAQSLAPRCDKSVIFLLGNDRLLWKTIGLVPRDASKPFVTFLQTELRRGTLNPVAKDYLLCSYLLDRDLQSFVKALPQYYDVNDSLPTHYAEAYVLYCDRYKVKDTVMSRSMVADYADFLCIMREQRSPVLRDAAIRNAYFGTYWYYYYKRKK
;
A
#
# COMPACT_ATOMS: atom_id res chain seq x y z
N MET A 1 -14.59 -31.42 -32.56
CA MET A 1 -14.78 -31.23 -31.11
C MET A 1 -13.96 -30.00 -30.71
N VAL A 2 -14.62 -28.84 -30.60
CA VAL A 2 -13.96 -27.57 -30.25
C VAL A 2 -13.92 -27.50 -28.73
N PHE A 3 -12.74 -27.69 -28.13
CA PHE A 3 -12.55 -27.44 -26.71
C PHE A 3 -12.58 -25.92 -26.49
N ALA A 4 -13.72 -25.42 -26.01
CA ALA A 4 -13.82 -24.07 -25.46
C ALA A 4 -13.07 -24.06 -24.12
N MET A 5 -11.76 -23.79 -24.15
CA MET A 5 -11.00 -23.45 -22.95
C MET A 5 -11.42 -22.04 -22.51
N GLY A 6 -12.50 -21.98 -21.73
CA GLY A 6 -12.93 -20.76 -21.07
C GLY A 6 -11.80 -20.26 -20.16
N ASN A 7 -11.33 -19.05 -20.45
CA ASN A 7 -10.26 -18.33 -19.77
C ASN A 7 -10.48 -18.34 -18.23
N THR A 8 -9.83 -19.26 -17.52
CA THR A 8 -10.11 -19.65 -16.13
C THR A 8 -9.43 -18.77 -15.07
N ASP A 9 -8.67 -17.76 -15.47
CA ASP A 9 -7.93 -16.92 -14.52
C ASP A 9 -8.75 -15.72 -14.03
N ARG A 10 -9.38 -15.88 -12.86
CA ARG A 10 -10.15 -14.82 -12.17
C ARG A 10 -9.31 -13.58 -11.83
N THR A 11 -8.02 -13.77 -11.52
CA THR A 11 -7.09 -12.68 -11.22
C THR A 11 -6.86 -11.85 -12.47
N LEU A 12 -6.61 -12.51 -13.60
CA LEU A 12 -6.44 -11.85 -14.90
C LEU A 12 -7.67 -11.05 -15.32
N HIS A 13 -8.88 -11.62 -15.21
CA HIS A 13 -10.13 -10.92 -15.52
C HIS A 13 -10.34 -9.69 -14.64
N THR A 14 -10.09 -9.84 -13.34
CA THR A 14 -10.19 -8.73 -12.38
C THR A 14 -9.21 -7.63 -12.73
N ARG A 15 -7.96 -7.99 -13.00
CA ARG A 15 -6.90 -7.05 -13.39
C ARG A 15 -7.24 -6.30 -14.67
N LEU A 16 -7.66 -6.99 -15.73
CA LEU A 16 -8.07 -6.36 -16.99
C LEU A 16 -9.23 -5.38 -16.77
N LYS A 17 -10.20 -5.74 -15.93
CA LYS A 17 -11.34 -4.88 -15.60
C LYS A 17 -10.91 -3.64 -14.81
N VAL A 18 -10.08 -3.80 -13.78
CA VAL A 18 -9.52 -2.68 -12.99
C VAL A 18 -8.68 -1.77 -13.88
N GLU A 19 -7.80 -2.33 -14.71
CA GLU A 19 -6.95 -1.57 -15.62
C GLU A 19 -7.77 -0.76 -16.64
N ARG A 20 -8.81 -1.37 -17.22
CA ARG A 20 -9.76 -0.67 -18.10
C ARG A 20 -10.43 0.49 -17.38
N LEU A 21 -10.93 0.29 -16.16
CA LEU A 21 -11.57 1.34 -15.37
C LEU A 21 -10.59 2.48 -15.02
N CYS A 22 -9.34 2.17 -14.71
CA CYS A 22 -8.27 3.16 -14.51
C CYS A 22 -8.01 3.98 -15.79
N ARG A 23 -7.99 3.33 -16.97
CA ARG A 23 -7.86 4.03 -18.26
C ARG A 23 -9.04 4.96 -18.53
N GLU A 24 -10.24 4.53 -18.17
CA GLU A 24 -11.47 5.33 -18.26
C GLU A 24 -11.60 6.37 -17.12
N LYS A 25 -10.59 6.48 -16.23
CA LYS A 25 -10.57 7.36 -15.04
C LYS A 25 -11.72 7.13 -14.06
N GLN A 26 -12.32 5.95 -14.07
CA GLN A 26 -13.39 5.56 -13.16
C GLN A 26 -12.79 4.94 -11.88
N TRP A 27 -12.06 5.76 -11.12
CA TRP A 27 -11.25 5.32 -9.97
C TRP A 27 -12.07 4.61 -8.90
N ASP A 28 -13.23 5.16 -8.51
CA ASP A 28 -14.08 4.55 -7.48
C ASP A 28 -14.61 3.19 -7.90
N LYS A 29 -14.93 3.01 -9.18
CA LYS A 29 -15.38 1.71 -9.70
C LYS A 29 -14.22 0.71 -9.76
N ALA A 30 -13.02 1.18 -10.08
CA ALA A 30 -11.81 0.36 -10.05
C ALA A 30 -11.55 -0.17 -8.63
N LEU A 31 -11.68 0.70 -7.62
CA LEU A 31 -11.49 0.36 -6.21
C LEU A 31 -12.57 -0.57 -5.63
N LYS A 32 -13.77 -0.60 -6.22
CA LYS A 32 -14.87 -1.53 -5.87
C LYS A 32 -14.79 -2.87 -6.61
N THR A 33 -13.97 -2.97 -7.65
CA THR A 33 -13.89 -4.18 -8.48
C THR A 33 -12.93 -5.20 -7.84
N GLY A 34 -13.38 -6.45 -7.67
CA GLY A 34 -12.57 -7.51 -7.09
C GLY A 34 -12.38 -7.33 -5.57
N PHE A 35 -13.51 -7.23 -4.85
CA PHE A 35 -13.59 -7.06 -3.39
C PHE A 35 -12.59 -7.95 -2.61
N PRO A 36 -12.12 -7.49 -1.43
CA PRO A 36 -10.70 -7.40 -1.08
C PRO A 36 -9.92 -8.69 -0.77
N GLN A 37 -10.44 -9.91 -0.96
CA GLN A 37 -9.99 -11.03 -0.12
C GLN A 37 -9.38 -12.28 -0.76
N TYR A 38 -9.34 -12.49 -2.07
CA TYR A 38 -8.87 -13.82 -2.56
C TYR A 38 -7.97 -13.86 -3.81
N ASP A 39 -8.07 -12.90 -4.74
CA ASP A 39 -7.27 -12.91 -5.96
C ASP A 39 -6.49 -11.60 -6.09
N ASN A 40 -5.18 -11.63 -5.81
CA ASN A 40 -4.34 -10.44 -5.87
C ASN A 40 -2.92 -10.75 -6.41
N ASP A 41 -2.50 -9.97 -7.40
CA ASP A 41 -1.13 -9.98 -7.92
C ASP A 41 -0.44 -8.63 -7.67
N SER A 42 0.86 -8.57 -7.92
CA SER A 42 1.64 -7.34 -7.78
C SER A 42 1.11 -6.22 -8.67
N SER A 43 0.51 -6.57 -9.83
CA SER A 43 -0.06 -5.60 -10.77
C SER A 43 -1.38 -5.00 -10.27
N LEU A 44 -2.25 -5.77 -9.61
CA LEU A 44 -3.46 -5.28 -8.95
C LEU A 44 -3.11 -4.35 -7.80
N THR A 45 -2.04 -4.66 -7.04
CA THR A 45 -1.49 -3.76 -6.01
C THR A 45 -1.10 -2.41 -6.61
N MET A 46 -0.34 -2.42 -7.72
CA MET A 46 0.00 -1.20 -8.47
C MET A 46 -1.25 -0.42 -8.92
N LEU A 47 -2.23 -1.09 -9.53
CA LEU A 47 -3.43 -0.46 -10.08
C LEU A 47 -4.32 0.16 -8.98
N ARG A 48 -4.42 -0.51 -7.83
CA ARG A 48 -5.13 0.02 -6.66
C ARG A 48 -4.41 1.23 -6.07
N ALA A 49 -3.09 1.17 -5.96
CA ALA A 49 -2.29 2.33 -5.55
C ALA A 49 -2.50 3.51 -6.50
N LEU A 50 -2.50 3.28 -7.82
CA LEU A 50 -2.79 4.30 -8.82
C LEU A 50 -4.19 4.94 -8.64
N ALA A 51 -5.22 4.13 -8.41
CA ALA A 51 -6.58 4.63 -8.18
C ALA A 51 -6.71 5.38 -6.85
N LEU A 52 -6.03 4.92 -5.80
CA LEU A 52 -5.99 5.59 -4.49
C LEU A 52 -5.24 6.92 -4.54
N ALA A 53 -4.16 6.99 -5.30
CA ALA A 53 -3.42 8.22 -5.53
C ALA A 53 -4.28 9.28 -6.23
N ASN A 54 -5.05 8.87 -7.26
CA ASN A 54 -5.96 9.79 -7.97
C ASN A 54 -7.18 10.21 -7.13
N THR A 55 -7.50 9.48 -6.06
CA THR A 55 -8.59 9.84 -5.12
C THR A 55 -8.07 10.49 -3.83
N GLY A 56 -6.76 10.72 -3.69
CA GLY A 56 -6.15 11.31 -2.50
C GLY A 56 -6.26 10.46 -1.23
N ASN A 57 -6.46 9.15 -1.36
CA ASN A 57 -6.71 8.23 -0.24
C ASN A 57 -5.59 7.18 -0.05
N MET A 58 -4.41 7.38 -0.66
CA MET A 58 -3.34 6.40 -0.64
C MET A 58 -2.82 6.12 0.77
N GLY A 59 -2.51 7.16 1.56
CA GLY A 59 -2.03 7.00 2.93
C GLY A 59 -3.06 6.42 3.91
N GLY A 60 -4.35 6.42 3.59
CA GLY A 60 -5.42 5.98 4.50
C GLY A 60 -6.14 4.70 4.11
N LYS A 61 -5.99 4.22 2.87
CA LYS A 61 -6.73 3.05 2.37
C LYS A 61 -5.89 2.01 1.63
N LEU A 62 -4.58 2.19 1.46
CA LEU A 62 -3.75 1.23 0.74
C LEU A 62 -3.79 -0.17 1.37
N PHE A 63 -3.75 -0.26 2.70
CA PHE A 63 -3.71 -1.53 3.43
C PHE A 63 -5.10 -2.16 3.63
N ASN A 64 -6.18 -1.44 3.28
CA ASN A 64 -7.56 -1.97 3.20
C ASN A 64 -7.73 -3.04 2.11
N TYR A 65 -6.75 -3.17 1.22
CA TYR A 65 -6.68 -4.18 0.19
C TYR A 65 -5.62 -5.21 0.52
N GLU A 66 -5.79 -6.44 0.05
CA GLU A 66 -4.67 -7.37 0.04
C GLU A 66 -3.54 -6.80 -0.83
N ILE A 67 -2.32 -6.89 -0.33
CA ILE A 67 -1.10 -6.37 -0.96
C ILE A 67 -0.22 -7.56 -1.30
N THR A 68 0.25 -7.58 -2.55
CA THR A 68 1.21 -8.57 -3.04
C THR A 68 2.49 -7.84 -3.46
N GLY A 69 3.61 -8.22 -2.86
CA GLY A 69 4.91 -7.60 -3.08
C GLY A 69 5.23 -6.43 -2.14
N GLY A 70 6.23 -5.63 -2.51
CA GLY A 70 6.79 -4.53 -1.71
C GLY A 70 6.75 -3.20 -2.47
N ALA A 71 7.68 -2.29 -2.17
CA ALA A 71 7.75 -0.99 -2.85
C ALA A 71 7.88 -1.11 -4.38
N GLN A 72 8.62 -2.11 -4.86
CA GLN A 72 8.79 -2.36 -6.31
C GLN A 72 7.47 -2.72 -7.01
N SER A 73 6.45 -3.12 -6.26
CA SER A 73 5.13 -3.45 -6.78
C SER A 73 4.25 -2.22 -7.01
N LEU A 74 4.70 -1.02 -6.64
CA LEU A 74 3.98 0.23 -6.90
C LEU A 74 4.22 0.82 -8.30
N ALA A 75 5.20 0.31 -9.04
CA ALA A 75 5.53 0.80 -10.37
C ALA A 75 5.95 -0.34 -11.32
N PRO A 76 5.59 -0.24 -12.61
CA PRO A 76 6.04 -1.21 -13.61
C PRO A 76 7.55 -1.08 -13.82
N ARG A 77 8.17 -2.14 -14.36
CA ARG A 77 9.62 -2.25 -14.66
C ARG A 77 10.53 -2.46 -13.45
N CYS A 78 10.07 -2.14 -12.24
CA CYS A 78 10.79 -2.38 -11.00
C CYS A 78 10.73 -3.84 -10.55
N ASP A 79 9.65 -4.54 -10.91
CA ASP A 79 9.49 -5.99 -10.78
C ASP A 79 8.93 -6.53 -12.11
N LYS A 80 9.48 -7.66 -12.58
CA LYS A 80 9.02 -8.35 -13.80
C LYS A 80 7.58 -8.85 -13.69
N SER A 81 7.07 -9.02 -12.46
CA SER A 81 5.68 -9.42 -12.19
C SER A 81 4.65 -8.28 -12.31
N VAL A 82 5.12 -7.02 -12.42
CA VAL A 82 4.29 -5.82 -12.45
C VAL A 82 4.23 -5.26 -13.86
N ILE A 83 3.10 -5.45 -14.51
CA ILE A 83 2.89 -5.06 -15.92
C ILE A 83 1.52 -4.40 -16.13
N PHE A 84 1.43 -3.51 -17.11
CA PHE A 84 0.15 -3.04 -17.65
C PHE A 84 -0.20 -3.93 -18.84
N LEU A 85 -1.34 -4.63 -18.80
CA LEU A 85 -1.77 -5.53 -19.88
C LEU A 85 -2.38 -4.77 -21.05
N LEU A 86 -3.01 -3.63 -20.77
CA LEU A 86 -3.66 -2.74 -21.74
C LEU A 86 -2.76 -1.53 -22.11
N GLY A 87 -1.50 -1.54 -21.66
CA GLY A 87 -0.41 -0.71 -22.18
C GLY A 87 -0.51 0.79 -21.88
N ASN A 88 -0.43 1.20 -20.62
CA ASN A 88 -0.29 2.64 -20.30
C ASN A 88 0.44 2.93 -18.97
N ASP A 89 1.73 2.60 -18.89
CA ASP A 89 2.60 3.04 -17.79
C ASP A 89 2.70 4.58 -17.69
N ARG A 90 2.51 5.28 -18.82
CA ARG A 90 2.42 6.75 -18.87
C ARG A 90 1.31 7.32 -17.97
N LEU A 91 0.21 6.62 -17.74
CA LEU A 91 -0.84 7.05 -16.80
C LEU A 91 -0.30 7.14 -15.37
N LEU A 92 0.47 6.14 -14.94
CA LEU A 92 1.12 6.12 -13.62
C LEU A 92 2.11 7.28 -13.50
N TRP A 93 3.04 7.39 -14.43
CA TRP A 93 4.09 8.42 -14.39
C TRP A 93 3.51 9.83 -14.45
N LYS A 94 2.42 10.04 -15.20
CA LYS A 94 1.68 11.30 -15.19
C LYS A 94 1.03 11.59 -13.84
N THR A 95 0.48 10.56 -13.17
CA THR A 95 -0.14 10.71 -11.84
C THR A 95 0.90 11.06 -10.77
N ILE A 96 2.03 10.35 -10.77
CA ILE A 96 3.17 10.62 -9.87
C ILE A 96 3.82 11.98 -10.22
N GLY A 97 3.65 12.46 -11.45
CA GLY A 97 4.29 13.68 -11.95
C GLY A 97 5.81 13.53 -12.11
N LEU A 98 6.29 12.30 -12.21
CA LEU A 98 7.70 11.94 -12.33
C LEU A 98 7.86 10.95 -13.49
N VAL A 99 8.96 11.08 -14.24
CA VAL A 99 9.29 10.15 -15.32
C VAL A 99 10.64 9.51 -15.02
N PRO A 100 10.73 8.18 -14.93
CA PRO A 100 11.99 7.50 -14.67
C PRO A 100 12.90 7.67 -15.89
N ARG A 101 14.03 8.34 -15.70
CA ARG A 101 15.08 8.44 -16.73
C ARG A 101 15.94 7.17 -16.79
N ASP A 102 16.04 6.48 -15.66
CA ASP A 102 16.87 5.31 -15.46
C ASP A 102 16.06 4.26 -14.72
N ALA A 103 15.65 3.19 -15.43
CA ALA A 103 14.87 2.10 -14.88
C ALA A 103 15.70 1.10 -14.06
N SER A 104 17.03 1.27 -13.99
CA SER A 104 17.90 0.39 -13.20
C SER A 104 17.89 0.72 -11.71
N LYS A 105 17.48 1.95 -11.35
CA LYS A 105 17.45 2.39 -9.95
C LYS A 105 16.23 1.81 -9.21
N PRO A 106 16.40 1.39 -7.94
CA PRO A 106 15.28 1.01 -7.10
C PRO A 106 14.23 2.14 -7.03
N PHE A 107 12.95 1.78 -7.01
CA PHE A 107 11.86 2.74 -7.05
C PHE A 107 11.94 3.81 -5.95
N VAL A 108 12.26 3.39 -4.71
CA VAL A 108 12.44 4.29 -3.55
C VAL A 108 13.56 5.31 -3.79
N THR A 109 14.72 4.85 -4.28
CA THR A 109 15.88 5.72 -4.56
C THR A 109 15.55 6.74 -5.65
N PHE A 110 14.80 6.33 -6.66
CA PHE A 110 14.29 7.24 -7.70
C PHE A 110 13.40 8.33 -7.10
N LEU A 111 12.37 7.94 -6.32
CA LEU A 111 11.46 8.90 -5.68
C LEU A 111 12.19 9.87 -4.74
N GLN A 112 13.11 9.36 -3.90
CA GLN A 112 13.92 10.21 -3.02
C GLN A 112 14.73 11.25 -3.81
N THR A 113 15.34 10.84 -4.92
CA THR A 113 16.17 11.74 -5.73
C THR A 113 15.34 12.86 -6.35
N GLU A 114 14.17 12.53 -6.91
CA GLU A 114 13.30 13.51 -7.56
C GLU A 114 12.57 14.42 -6.57
N LEU A 115 12.21 13.93 -5.38
CA LEU A 115 11.62 14.75 -4.32
C LEU A 115 12.64 15.72 -3.72
N ARG A 116 13.90 15.31 -3.54
CA ARG A 116 14.99 16.21 -3.10
C ARG A 116 15.29 17.33 -4.07
N ARG A 117 15.01 17.13 -5.37
CA ARG A 117 15.15 18.16 -6.41
C ARG A 117 14.07 19.24 -6.34
N GLY A 118 13.14 19.16 -5.38
CA GLY A 118 12.09 20.15 -5.15
C GLY A 118 10.76 19.79 -5.80
N THR A 119 10.52 18.52 -6.15
CA THR A 119 9.21 18.11 -6.67
C THR A 119 8.15 18.24 -5.56
N LEU A 120 7.19 19.15 -5.73
CA LEU A 120 6.13 19.40 -4.75
C LEU A 120 4.89 18.51 -4.92
N ASN A 121 4.89 17.53 -5.84
CA ASN A 121 3.70 16.72 -6.11
C ASN A 121 3.28 15.93 -4.86
N PRO A 122 2.09 16.20 -4.28
CA PRO A 122 1.60 15.48 -3.10
C PRO A 122 1.52 13.97 -3.32
N VAL A 123 1.17 13.53 -4.54
CA VAL A 123 1.11 12.12 -4.89
C VAL A 123 2.47 11.44 -4.77
N ALA A 124 3.53 12.08 -5.24
CA ALA A 124 4.87 11.49 -5.18
C ALA A 124 5.35 11.28 -3.73
N LYS A 125 4.94 12.17 -2.81
CA LYS A 125 5.23 12.05 -1.37
C LYS A 125 4.55 10.81 -0.78
N ASP A 126 3.27 10.59 -1.11
CA ASP A 126 2.52 9.42 -0.64
C ASP A 126 3.10 8.11 -1.22
N TYR A 127 3.49 8.10 -2.50
CA TYR A 127 4.17 6.95 -3.09
C TYR A 127 5.47 6.62 -2.36
N LEU A 128 6.26 7.63 -1.94
CA LEU A 128 7.48 7.42 -1.18
C LEU A 128 7.18 6.85 0.21
N LEU A 129 6.25 7.46 0.96
CA LEU A 129 5.89 7.03 2.31
C LEU A 129 5.31 5.61 2.29
N CYS A 130 4.38 5.32 1.37
CA CYS A 130 3.82 3.99 1.21
C CYS A 130 4.86 2.96 0.77
N SER A 131 5.87 3.35 -0.02
CA SER A 131 6.97 2.45 -0.36
C SER A 131 7.72 1.98 0.89
N TYR A 132 8.04 2.88 1.83
CA TYR A 132 8.65 2.48 3.10
C TYR A 132 7.76 1.56 3.91
N LEU A 133 6.46 1.84 3.97
CA LEU A 133 5.52 1.01 4.71
C LEU A 133 5.41 -0.40 4.12
N LEU A 134 5.37 -0.52 2.79
CA LEU A 134 5.38 -1.81 2.08
C LEU A 134 6.66 -2.60 2.35
N ASP A 135 7.81 -1.93 2.37
CA ASP A 135 9.08 -2.58 2.70
C ASP A 135 9.30 -2.76 4.22
N ARG A 136 8.32 -2.33 5.04
CA ARG A 136 8.34 -2.35 6.51
C ARG A 136 9.49 -1.55 7.13
N ASP A 137 10.01 -0.57 6.39
CA ASP A 137 11.07 0.33 6.83
C ASP A 137 10.48 1.51 7.61
N LEU A 138 10.16 1.27 8.87
CA LEU A 138 9.59 2.28 9.78
C LEU A 138 10.57 3.43 10.06
N GLN A 139 11.88 3.16 10.04
CA GLN A 139 12.88 4.18 10.35
C GLN A 139 12.93 5.23 9.23
N SER A 140 13.00 4.78 7.97
CA SER A 140 12.95 5.70 6.84
C SER A 140 11.61 6.40 6.73
N PHE A 141 10.51 5.70 7.03
CA PHE A 141 9.18 6.28 7.08
C PHE A 141 9.10 7.45 8.08
N VAL A 142 9.43 7.23 9.36
CA VAL A 142 9.35 8.28 10.39
C VAL A 142 10.32 9.42 10.14
N LYS A 143 11.48 9.16 9.52
CA LYS A 143 12.42 10.23 9.11
C LYS A 143 11.88 11.09 7.96
N ALA A 144 11.12 10.48 7.05
CA ALA A 144 10.55 11.18 5.89
C ALA A 144 9.22 11.89 6.22
N LEU A 145 8.42 11.34 7.13
CA LEU A 145 7.06 11.80 7.42
C LEU A 145 6.97 13.31 7.74
N PRO A 146 7.79 13.90 8.64
CA PRO A 146 7.72 15.33 8.98
C PRO A 146 8.07 16.28 7.83
N GLN A 147 8.68 15.77 6.75
CA GLN A 147 9.01 16.59 5.58
C GLN A 147 7.78 16.87 4.70
N TYR A 148 6.71 16.10 4.90
CA TYR A 148 5.55 16.08 4.00
C TYR A 148 4.22 16.24 4.73
N TYR A 149 4.15 15.87 6.01
CA TYR A 149 2.96 15.94 6.85
C TYR A 149 3.31 16.50 8.22
N ASP A 150 2.37 17.24 8.80
CA ASP A 150 2.41 17.55 10.21
C ASP A 150 2.13 16.26 11.01
N VAL A 151 3.04 15.91 11.90
CA VAL A 151 2.91 14.70 12.73
C VAL A 151 1.96 15.06 13.87
N ASN A 152 0.67 14.82 13.66
CA ASN A 152 -0.44 15.06 14.59
C ASN A 152 -1.64 14.14 14.27
N ASP A 153 -2.75 14.32 14.96
CA ASP A 153 -3.97 13.50 14.80
C ASP A 153 -4.67 13.60 13.43
N SER A 154 -4.22 14.49 12.54
CA SER A 154 -4.74 14.61 11.17
C SER A 154 -4.03 13.70 10.15
N LEU A 155 -3.05 12.91 10.58
CA LEU A 155 -2.35 11.98 9.71
C LEU A 155 -3.33 11.00 9.03
N PRO A 156 -3.07 10.63 7.76
CA PRO A 156 -3.75 9.51 7.13
C PRO A 156 -3.67 8.25 8.01
N THR A 157 -4.75 7.46 8.05
CA THR A 157 -4.92 6.35 8.99
C THR A 157 -3.72 5.41 9.05
N HIS A 158 -3.20 4.94 7.90
CA HIS A 158 -2.07 4.01 7.92
C HIS A 158 -0.75 4.65 8.32
N TYR A 159 -0.61 5.97 8.16
CA TYR A 159 0.55 6.71 8.63
C TYR A 159 0.53 6.85 10.15
N ALA A 160 -0.64 7.11 10.73
CA ALA A 160 -0.85 7.09 12.18
C ALA A 160 -0.61 5.68 12.75
N GLU A 161 -1.18 4.64 12.14
CA GLU A 161 -0.96 3.24 12.53
C GLU A 161 0.54 2.87 12.51
N ALA A 162 1.25 3.24 11.44
CA ALA A 162 2.69 3.00 11.33
C ALA A 162 3.52 3.77 12.36
N TYR A 163 3.12 5.00 12.69
CA TYR A 163 3.78 5.83 13.70
C TYR A 163 3.62 5.22 15.10
N VAL A 164 2.41 4.83 15.51
CA VAL A 164 2.17 4.16 16.81
C VAL A 164 3.00 2.88 16.91
N LEU A 165 3.03 2.07 15.84
CA LEU A 165 3.83 0.85 15.80
C LEU A 165 5.33 1.15 15.93
N TYR A 166 5.82 2.21 15.28
CA TYR A 166 7.20 2.67 15.44
C TYR A 166 7.50 3.06 16.90
N CYS A 167 6.64 3.84 17.53
CA CYS A 167 6.81 4.28 18.91
C CYS A 167 6.93 3.10 19.88
N ASP A 168 6.04 2.10 19.80
CA ASP A 168 6.14 0.90 20.64
C ASP A 168 7.41 0.09 20.35
N ARG A 169 7.75 -0.10 19.07
CA ARG A 169 8.89 -0.94 18.66
C ARG A 169 10.22 -0.35 19.12
N TYR A 170 10.38 0.96 19.02
CA TYR A 170 11.63 1.66 19.38
C TYR A 170 11.58 2.29 20.78
N LYS A 171 10.53 2.02 21.55
CA LYS A 171 10.32 2.55 22.92
C LYS A 171 10.41 4.08 22.98
N VAL A 172 9.90 4.73 21.93
CA VAL A 172 9.74 6.18 21.86
C VAL A 172 8.38 6.53 22.46
N LYS A 173 8.35 7.50 23.37
CA LYS A 173 7.09 7.95 23.98
C LYS A 173 6.21 8.61 22.92
N ASP A 174 5.07 7.99 22.61
CA ASP A 174 4.04 8.62 21.80
C ASP A 174 3.37 9.75 22.62
N THR A 175 3.45 10.96 22.10
CA THR A 175 2.81 12.16 22.68
C THR A 175 1.90 12.85 21.69
N VAL A 176 1.75 12.26 20.51
CA VAL A 176 1.21 12.91 19.33
C VAL A 176 -0.11 12.28 18.92
N MET A 177 -0.19 10.95 18.95
CA MET A 177 -1.37 10.23 18.47
C MET A 177 -2.51 10.21 19.50
N SER A 178 -3.73 10.19 18.97
CA SER A 178 -4.96 10.16 19.75
C SER A 178 -5.01 8.97 20.69
N ARG A 179 -5.68 9.16 21.84
CA ARG A 179 -5.86 8.09 22.82
C ARG A 179 -6.59 6.88 22.24
N SER A 180 -7.52 7.09 21.30
CA SER A 180 -8.22 6.01 20.60
C SER A 180 -7.27 5.18 19.74
N MET A 181 -6.42 5.79 18.92
CA MET A 181 -5.44 5.07 18.09
C MET A 181 -4.47 4.23 18.94
N VAL A 182 -4.02 4.78 20.06
CA VAL A 182 -3.12 4.07 21.00
C VAL A 182 -3.86 2.91 21.69
N ALA A 183 -5.13 3.10 22.05
CA ALA A 183 -5.96 2.06 22.65
C ALA A 183 -6.24 0.92 21.64
N ASP A 184 -6.61 1.25 20.40
CA ASP A 184 -6.84 0.27 19.33
C ASP A 184 -5.58 -0.59 19.07
N TYR A 185 -4.40 0.03 19.11
CA TYR A 185 -3.14 -0.71 19.00
C TYR A 185 -2.87 -1.62 20.21
N ALA A 186 -3.20 -1.17 21.42
CA ALA A 186 -3.07 -1.98 22.62
C ALA A 186 -3.98 -3.21 22.58
N ASP A 187 -5.21 -3.06 22.09
CA ASP A 187 -6.16 -4.15 21.89
C ASP A 187 -5.67 -5.14 20.83
N PHE A 188 -5.08 -4.65 19.73
CA PHE A 188 -4.41 -5.48 18.73
C PHE A 188 -3.30 -6.34 19.36
N LEU A 189 -2.45 -5.74 20.20
CA LEU A 189 -1.39 -6.46 20.90
C LEU A 189 -1.94 -7.46 21.93
N CYS A 190 -3.08 -7.17 22.57
CA CYS A 190 -3.73 -8.09 23.50
C CYS A 190 -4.14 -9.38 22.79
N ILE A 191 -4.85 -9.27 21.66
CA ILE A 191 -5.26 -10.42 20.83
C ILE A 191 -4.05 -11.22 20.35
N MET A 192 -2.96 -10.55 19.99
CA MET A 192 -1.71 -11.21 19.62
C MET A 192 -1.10 -12.05 20.76
N ARG A 193 -1.22 -11.61 22.00
CA ARG A 193 -0.64 -12.27 23.19
C ARG A 193 -1.52 -13.39 23.73
N GLU A 194 -2.83 -13.20 23.75
CA GLU A 194 -3.80 -14.16 24.32
C GLU A 194 -3.88 -15.46 23.50
N GLN A 195 -3.77 -15.35 22.17
CA GLN A 195 -3.93 -16.51 21.29
C GLN A 195 -2.65 -17.35 21.24
N ARG A 196 -2.70 -18.55 21.83
CA ARG A 196 -1.57 -19.52 21.84
C ARG A 196 -1.32 -20.17 20.48
N SER A 197 -2.39 -20.51 19.75
CA SER A 197 -2.28 -21.14 18.42
C SER A 197 -2.00 -20.10 17.34
N PRO A 198 -0.94 -20.27 16.51
CA PRO A 198 -0.64 -19.36 15.40
C PRO A 198 -1.81 -19.23 14.40
N VAL A 199 -2.57 -20.30 14.17
CA VAL A 199 -3.68 -20.33 13.21
C VAL A 199 -4.87 -19.55 13.75
N LEU A 200 -5.24 -19.76 15.03
CA LEU A 200 -6.33 -19.01 15.66
C LEU A 200 -5.98 -17.52 15.81
N ARG A 201 -4.71 -17.22 16.09
CA ARG A 201 -4.20 -15.84 16.13
C ARG A 201 -4.34 -15.17 14.78
N ASP A 202 -3.89 -15.81 13.69
CA ASP A 202 -3.98 -15.24 12.34
C ASP A 202 -5.45 -15.01 11.93
N ALA A 203 -6.33 -15.98 12.20
CA ALA A 203 -7.76 -15.84 11.93
C ALA A 203 -8.41 -14.71 12.75
N ALA A 204 -8.12 -14.62 14.06
CA ALA A 204 -8.66 -13.57 14.93
C ALA A 204 -8.20 -12.17 14.51
N ILE A 205 -6.89 -12.01 14.25
CA ILE A 205 -6.33 -10.73 13.81
C ILE A 205 -6.85 -10.37 12.42
N ARG A 206 -6.93 -11.32 11.48
CA ARG A 206 -7.51 -11.07 10.15
C ARG A 206 -8.96 -10.61 10.27
N ASN A 207 -9.77 -11.23 11.14
CA ASN A 207 -11.16 -10.85 11.28
C ASN A 207 -11.35 -9.46 11.91
N ALA A 208 -10.53 -9.09 12.89
CA ALA A 208 -10.68 -7.84 13.62
C ALA A 208 -9.91 -6.65 13.00
N TYR A 209 -8.74 -6.91 12.40
CA TYR A 209 -7.78 -5.88 12.00
C TYR A 209 -7.33 -5.97 10.54
N PHE A 210 -7.97 -6.80 9.70
CA PHE A 210 -7.72 -6.72 8.26
C PHE A 210 -8.03 -5.30 7.77
N GLY A 211 -7.07 -4.74 7.05
CA GLY A 211 -7.14 -3.36 6.57
C GLY A 211 -6.17 -2.42 7.28
N THR A 212 -5.78 -2.75 8.50
CA THR A 212 -4.78 -1.97 9.24
C THR A 212 -3.36 -2.25 8.74
N TYR A 213 -2.48 -1.26 8.88
CA TYR A 213 -1.06 -1.44 8.67
C TYR A 213 -0.45 -2.45 9.65
N TRP A 214 -0.98 -2.53 10.88
CA TRP A 214 -0.52 -3.48 11.88
C TRP A 214 -0.69 -4.92 11.40
N TYR A 215 -1.87 -5.27 10.87
CA TYR A 215 -2.10 -6.57 10.27
C TYR A 215 -1.10 -6.85 9.14
N TYR A 216 -0.90 -5.89 8.23
CA TYR A 216 0.09 -6.03 7.15
C TYR A 216 1.51 -6.27 7.67
N TYR A 217 1.93 -5.54 8.69
CA TYR A 217 3.28 -5.60 9.26
C TYR A 217 3.55 -6.95 9.93
N TYR A 218 2.57 -7.48 10.68
CA TYR A 218 2.70 -8.74 11.41
C TYR A 218 2.33 -9.98 10.59
N LYS A 219 1.60 -9.85 9.47
CA LYS A 219 1.38 -10.95 8.51
C LYS A 219 2.74 -11.49 8.09
N ARG A 220 3.03 -12.73 8.48
CA ARG A 220 4.37 -13.36 8.36
C ARG A 220 4.79 -13.40 6.89
N LYS A 221 6.05 -13.00 6.60
CA LYS A 221 6.68 -13.17 5.28
C LYS A 221 6.50 -14.65 4.89
N LYS A 222 5.78 -14.92 3.80
CA LYS A 222 5.95 -16.20 3.10
C LYS A 222 7.34 -16.21 2.46
#